data_AF-A0A9D1PJS7-F1
#
_entry.id   AF-A0A9D1PJS7-F1
#
_cell.length_a   1.000
_cell.length_b   1.000
_cell.length_c   1.000
_cell.angle_alpha   90.00
_cell.angle_beta   90.00
_cell.angle_gamma   90.00
#
_symmetry.space_group_name_H-M   'P 1'
#
loop_
_entity.id
_entity.type
_entity.pdbx_description
1 polymer ?
#
loop_
_entity_poly.entity_id
_entity_poly.type
_entity_poly.pdbx_seq_one_letter_code
_entity_poly.pdbx_strand_id
1 'polypeptide(L)' 'MLRYIAVKENGKNGISACEDDKVLSIIWDISPVYSDVEKLADTLNNLEVSLIHFNDIVEDYVQQIAM' A
#
# COMPACT_ATOMS: atom_id res chain seq x y z
N MET A 1 4.38 15.11 5.31
CA MET A 1 4.10 13.91 6.16
C MET A 1 3.78 12.76 5.24
N LEU A 2 4.50 11.65 5.36
CA LEU A 2 4.27 10.45 4.55
C LEU A 2 2.91 9.84 4.87
N ARG A 3 2.14 9.51 3.84
CA ARG A 3 0.83 8.87 3.93
C ARG A 3 0.71 7.78 2.89
N TYR A 4 0.06 6.69 3.27
CA TYR A 4 -0.27 5.57 2.40
C TYR A 4 -1.74 5.62 2.06
N ILE A 5 -2.07 5.54 0.78
CA ILE A 5 -3.44 5.67 0.28
C ILE A 5 -3.74 4.44 -0.57
N ALA A 6 -4.79 3.70 -0.23
CA ALA A 6 -5.30 2.66 -1.10
C ALA A 6 -5.86 3.26 -2.39
N VAL A 7 -5.49 2.67 -3.52
CA VAL A 7 -5.83 3.14 -4.86
C VAL A 7 -6.37 1.98 -5.69
N LYS A 8 -7.29 2.31 -6.60
CA LYS A 8 -7.88 1.34 -7.52
C LYS A 8 -7.88 1.91 -8.94
N GLU A 9 -7.26 1.20 -9.86
CA GLU A 9 -7.17 1.61 -11.25
C GLU A 9 -7.22 0.38 -12.17
N ASN A 10 -8.01 0.44 -13.25
CA ASN A 10 -8.09 -0.62 -14.27
C ASN A 10 -8.33 -2.05 -13.71
N GLY A 11 -9.08 -2.16 -12.61
CA GLY A 11 -9.36 -3.43 -11.95
C GLY A 11 -8.24 -3.95 -11.04
N LYS A 12 -7.14 -3.21 -10.91
CA LYS A 12 -6.05 -3.47 -9.97
C LYS A 12 -6.21 -2.65 -8.72
N ASN A 13 -5.88 -3.23 -7.57
CA ASN A 13 -5.84 -2.55 -6.30
C ASN A 13 -4.37 -2.39 -5.87
N GLY A 14 -4.03 -1.23 -5.32
CA GLY A 14 -2.66 -0.88 -4.96
C GLY A 14 -2.59 0.12 -3.81
N ILE A 15 -1.38 0.47 -3.40
CA ILE A 15 -1.12 1.51 -2.39
C ILE A 15 -0.17 2.53 -2.98
N SER A 16 -0.55 3.80 -2.86
CA SER A 16 0.26 4.96 -3.17
C SER A 16 0.89 5.52 -1.90
N ALA A 17 2.21 5.67 -1.89
CA ALA A 17 2.94 6.41 -0.86
C ALA A 17 3.04 7.88 -1.30
N CYS A 18 2.52 8.80 -0.49
CA CYS A 18 2.41 10.21 -0.81
C CYS A 18 3.07 11.07 0.28
N GLU A 19 3.78 12.12 -0.12
CA GLU A 19 4.29 13.15 0.77
C GLU A 19 3.99 14.53 0.17
N ASP A 20 3.34 15.39 0.95
CA ASP A 20 2.98 16.77 0.57
C ASP A 20 2.30 16.85 -0.81
N ASP A 21 1.26 16.02 -0.96
CA ASP A 21 0.44 15.85 -2.18
C ASP A 21 1.20 15.33 -3.41
N LYS A 22 2.44 14.89 -3.25
CA LYS A 22 3.21 14.21 -4.30
C LYS A 22 3.22 12.72 -4.07
N VAL A 23 2.88 11.97 -5.11
CA VAL A 23 3.09 10.52 -5.15
C VAL A 23 4.59 10.26 -5.25
N LEU A 24 5.13 9.51 -4.28
CA LEU A 24 6.52 9.08 -4.26
C LEU A 24 6.69 7.68 -4.84
N SER A 25 5.73 6.79 -4.58
CA SER A 25 5.74 5.41 -5.06
C SER A 25 4.33 4.84 -5.15
N ILE A 26 4.11 3.88 -6.03
CA ILE A 26 2.87 3.11 -6.11
C ILE A 26 3.22 1.63 -6.31
N ILE A 27 2.58 0.76 -5.53
CA ILE A 27 2.63 -0.69 -5.73
C ILE A 27 1.22 -1.16 -6.11
N TRP A 28 1.14 -1.94 -7.20
CA TRP A 28 -0.11 -2.48 -7.74
C TRP A 28 -0.23 -3.97 -7.48
N ASP A 29 -1.42 -4.51 -7.77
CA ASP A 29 -1.72 -5.95 -7.71
C ASP A 29 -1.50 -6.54 -6.30
N ILE A 30 -1.78 -5.74 -5.25
CA ILE A 30 -1.55 -6.12 -3.85
C ILE A 30 -2.55 -7.17 -3.37
N SER A 31 -3.84 -7.00 -3.68
CA SER A 31 -4.90 -7.97 -3.33
C SER A 31 -6.06 -7.82 -4.30
N PRO A 32 -6.77 -8.92 -4.66
CA PRO A 32 -8.00 -8.84 -5.43
C PRO A 32 -9.14 -8.15 -4.66
N VAL A 33 -9.06 -8.11 -3.32
CA VAL A 33 -10.07 -7.52 -2.44
C VAL A 33 -9.63 -6.12 -2.01
N TYR A 34 -10.33 -5.08 -2.48
CA TYR A 34 -9.95 -3.69 -2.23
C TYR A 34 -9.94 -3.32 -0.74
N SER A 35 -10.88 -3.85 0.06
CA SER A 35 -10.94 -3.57 1.50
C SER A 35 -9.71 -4.06 2.28
N ASP A 36 -9.01 -5.06 1.76
CA ASP A 36 -7.79 -5.57 2.39
C ASP A 36 -6.62 -4.59 2.14
N VAL A 37 -6.61 -3.98 0.96
CA VAL A 37 -5.66 -2.91 0.60
C VAL A 37 -5.90 -1.64 1.42
N GLU A 38 -7.16 -1.28 1.68
CA GLU A 38 -7.52 -0.17 2.59
C GLU A 38 -6.99 -0.41 4.01
N LYS A 39 -7.24 -1.59 4.57
CA LYS A 39 -6.73 -1.96 5.90
C LYS A 39 -5.21 -1.94 5.97
N LEU A 40 -4.53 -2.39 4.92
CA LEU A 40 -3.08 -2.36 4.85
C LEU A 40 -2.56 -0.92 4.83
N ALA A 41 -3.14 -0.04 4.00
CA ALA A 41 -2.77 1.38 3.97
C ALA A 41 -2.97 2.06 5.33
N ASP A 42 -4.11 1.81 6.00
CA ASP A 42 -4.36 2.31 7.36
C ASP A 42 -3.33 1.80 8.36
N THR A 43 -2.96 0.52 8.27
CA THR A 43 -1.93 -0.09 9.12
C THR A 43 -0.57 0.57 8.91
N LEU A 44 -0.15 0.78 7.65
CA LEU A 44 1.11 1.45 7.32
C LEU A 44 1.15 2.89 7.87
N ASN A 45 0.03 3.61 7.79
CA ASN A 45 -0.11 4.95 8.36
C ASN A 45 -0.03 4.95 9.89
N ASN A 46 -0.76 4.05 10.55
CA ASN A 46 -0.80 3.95 12.01
C ASN A 46 0.55 3.54 12.62
N LEU A 47 1.33 2.76 11.89
CA LEU A 47 2.67 2.34 12.28
C LEU A 47 3.75 3.35 11.86
N GLU A 48 3.37 4.45 11.21
CA GLU A 48 4.30 5.47 10.70
C GLU A 48 5.45 4.86 9.88
N VAL A 49 5.12 3.87 9.05
CA VAL A 49 6.11 3.13 8.25
C VAL A 49 6.89 4.09 7.36
N SER A 50 8.22 3.97 7.34
CA SER A 50 9.07 4.76 6.46
C SER A 50 8.98 4.26 5.01
N LEU A 51 9.18 5.16 4.05
CA LEU A 51 9.13 4.81 2.62
C LEU A 51 10.11 3.70 2.23
N ILE A 52 11.23 3.57 2.95
CA ILE A 52 12.26 2.56 2.69
C ILE A 52 11.72 1.15 2.96
N HIS A 53 10.88 0.99 4.00
CA HIS A 53 10.30 -0.31 4.37
C HIS A 53 8.96 -0.60 3.68
N PHE A 54 8.41 0.36 2.94
CA PHE A 54 7.11 0.22 2.30
C PHE A 54 7.04 -0.96 1.31
N ASN A 55 8.03 -1.09 0.42
CA ASN A 55 8.06 -2.18 -0.56
C ASN A 55 8.15 -3.54 0.13
N ASP A 56 9.11 -3.70 1.06
CA ASP A 56 9.36 -4.98 1.75
C ASP A 56 8.09 -5.48 2.48
N ILE A 57 7.39 -4.58 3.20
CA ILE A 57 6.18 -4.93 3.93
C ILE A 57 5.03 -5.32 2.98
N VAL A 58 4.88 -4.61 1.87
CA VAL A 58 3.83 -4.93 0.90
C VAL A 58 4.13 -6.24 0.18
N GLU A 59 5.38 -6.51 -0.20
CA GLU A 59 5.77 -7.79 -0.81
C GLU A 59 5.53 -8.97 0.15
N ASP A 60 5.93 -8.83 1.41
CA ASP A 60 5.66 -9.83 2.45
C ASP A 60 4.16 -10.08 2.64
N TYR A 61 3.34 -9.03 2.56
CA TYR A 61 1.88 -9.15 2.65
C TYR A 61 1.30 -9.90 1.44
N VAL A 62 1.74 -9.56 0.22
CA VAL A 62 1.29 -10.21 -1.02
C VAL A 62 1.62 -11.70 -1.00
N GLN A 63 2.81 -12.07 -0.51
CA GLN A 63 3.20 -13.48 -0.37
C GLN A 63 2.32 -14.23 0.63
N GLN A 64 1.95 -13.61 1.75
CA GLN A 64 1.10 -14.24 2.77
C GLN A 64 -0.31 -14.53 2.28
N ILE A 65 -0.89 -13.67 1.44
CA ILE A 65 -2.25 -13.87 0.91
C ILE A 65 -2.30 -14.82 -0.31
N ALA A 66 -1.16 -15.06 -0.96
CA ALA A 66 -1.05 -15.95 -2.11
C ALA A 66 -0.90 -17.44 -1.73
N MET A 67 -0.70 -17.73 -0.43
CA MET A 67 -0.65 -19.07 0.15
C MET A 67 -2.04 -19.54 0.60
#